data_AF-A0A6M8W8N4-F1
#
_entry.id   AF-A0A6M8W8N4-F1
#
_cell.length_a   1.000
_cell.length_b   1.000
_cell.length_c   1.000
_cell.angle_alpha   90.00
_cell.angle_beta   90.00
_cell.angle_gamma   90.00
#
_symmetry.space_group_name_H-M   'P 1'
#
loop_
_entity.id
_entity.type
_entity.pdbx_description
1 polymer ?
#
loop_
_entity_poly.entity_id
_entity_poly.type
_entity_poly.pdbx_seq_one_letter_code
_entity_poly.pdbx_strand_id
1 'polypeptide(L)'
;MHRSILRKEVLPFLVMFGSLIAATIIADALLHLFDLVWIGRYLGIPGTILILLSFFYSMRKRKLIRFGRPKTLLTLHEALTWLGALMVMVHAGIHVYAILPWLALLAMLVNVGSGMTGKYLLDRSRRHLAEKKTMYEQALSGEALERELFWDSVTVDAMKKWRAVHFPITLAFGVLALTHIFSIFLFWQWQ
;
A
#
# COMPACT_ATOMS: atom_id res chain seq x y z
N MET A 1 -21.26 6.36 20.47
CA MET A 1 -20.45 5.24 19.90
C MET A 1 -19.75 5.55 18.57
N HIS A 2 -20.29 6.36 17.66
CA HIS A 2 -19.68 6.61 16.33
C HIS A 2 -18.32 7.36 16.33
N ARG A 3 -18.08 8.28 17.28
CA ARG A 3 -16.82 9.04 17.39
C ARG A 3 -15.59 8.17 17.71
N SER A 4 -15.77 7.02 18.37
CA SER A 4 -14.67 6.12 18.75
C SER A 4 -14.11 5.35 17.56
N ILE A 5 -14.99 4.86 16.69
CA ILE A 5 -14.63 4.10 15.49
C ILE A 5 -13.90 5.02 14.50
N LEU A 6 -14.48 6.16 14.14
CA LEU A 6 -13.85 7.13 13.24
C LEU A 6 -12.44 7.56 13.73
N ARG A 7 -12.30 7.86 15.02
CA ARG A 7 -11.03 8.32 15.59
C ARG A 7 -9.98 7.20 15.76
N LYS A 8 -10.38 5.97 16.10
CA LYS A 8 -9.43 4.85 16.26
C LYS A 8 -9.09 4.17 14.95
N GLU A 9 -9.95 4.26 13.95
CA GLU A 9 -9.87 3.42 12.75
C GLU A 9 -9.57 4.21 11.47
N VAL A 10 -10.22 5.36 11.28
CA VAL A 10 -10.05 6.18 10.06
C VAL A 10 -8.94 7.21 10.22
N LEU A 11 -8.81 7.80 11.42
CA LEU A 11 -7.80 8.83 11.67
C LEU A 11 -6.37 8.36 11.41
N PRO A 12 -5.91 7.16 11.84
CA PRO A 12 -4.54 6.71 11.54
C PRO A 12 -4.29 6.57 10.03
N PHE A 13 -5.30 6.12 9.27
CA PHE A 13 -5.22 6.03 7.82
C PHE A 13 -5.08 7.43 7.19
N LEU A 14 -5.92 8.39 7.60
CA LEU A 14 -5.86 9.76 7.11
C LEU A 14 -4.54 10.45 7.48
N VAL A 15 -4.04 10.21 8.69
CA VAL A 15 -2.74 10.74 9.15
C VAL A 15 -1.61 10.16 8.32
N MET A 16 -1.58 8.84 8.08
CA MET A 16 -0.55 8.22 7.26
C MET A 16 -0.57 8.74 5.81
N PHE A 17 -1.75 8.76 5.18
CA PHE A 17 -1.89 9.23 3.80
C PHE A 17 -1.59 10.74 3.69
N GLY A 18 -2.08 11.54 4.65
CA GLY A 18 -1.78 12.97 4.75
C GLY A 18 -0.29 13.23 5.00
N SER A 19 0.37 12.39 5.79
CA SER A 19 1.82 12.50 6.03
C SER A 19 2.63 12.20 4.78
N LEU A 20 2.18 11.28 3.92
CA LEU A 20 2.81 11.03 2.63
C LEU A 20 2.68 12.26 1.72
N ILE A 21 1.49 12.84 1.61
CA ILE A 21 1.27 14.07 0.81
C ILE A 21 2.12 15.22 1.35
N ALA A 22 2.10 15.44 2.67
CA ALA A 22 2.90 16.49 3.31
C ALA A 22 4.40 16.27 3.09
N ALA A 23 4.89 15.03 3.24
CA ALA A 23 6.28 14.68 2.98
C ALA A 23 6.66 14.91 1.52
N THR A 24 5.79 14.59 0.56
CA THR A 24 6.00 14.92 -0.85
C THR A 24 6.13 16.42 -1.07
N ILE A 25 5.20 17.23 -0.54
CA ILE A 25 5.22 18.68 -0.71
C ILE A 25 6.48 19.28 -0.09
N ILE A 26 6.84 18.84 1.12
CA ILE A 26 8.06 19.31 1.80
C ILE A 26 9.31 18.91 1.01
N ALA A 27 9.41 17.65 0.56
CA ALA A 27 10.55 17.18 -0.20
C ALA A 27 10.70 17.95 -1.52
N ASP A 28 9.60 18.13 -2.26
CA ASP A 28 9.59 18.89 -3.51
C ASP A 28 9.98 20.36 -3.28
N ALA A 29 9.42 21.01 -2.25
CA ALA A 29 9.77 22.38 -1.89
C ALA A 29 11.26 22.53 -1.50
N LEU A 30 11.82 21.56 -0.77
CA LEU A 30 13.26 21.56 -0.45
C LEU A 30 14.12 21.39 -1.70
N LEU A 31 13.74 20.49 -2.62
CA LEU A 31 14.46 20.34 -3.89
C LEU A 31 14.45 21.62 -4.71
N HIS A 32 13.34 22.36 -4.73
CA HIS A 32 13.28 23.68 -5.38
C HIS A 32 14.11 24.73 -4.65
N LEU A 33 14.07 24.76 -3.31
CA LEU A 33 14.82 25.73 -2.51
C LEU A 33 16.34 25.59 -2.69
N PHE A 34 16.83 24.37 -2.87
CA PHE A 34 18.26 24.07 -3.05
C PHE A 34 18.70 23.93 -4.51
N ASP A 35 17.83 24.22 -5.49
CA ASP A 35 18.09 24.05 -6.93
C ASP A 35 18.50 22.60 -7.31
N LEU A 36 17.95 21.61 -6.59
CA LEU A 36 18.19 20.17 -6.76
C LEU A 36 17.05 19.45 -7.48
N VAL A 37 16.20 20.17 -8.23
CA VAL A 37 15.01 19.61 -8.92
C VAL A 37 15.37 18.47 -9.88
N TRP A 38 16.59 18.47 -10.42
CA TRP A 38 17.11 17.37 -11.24
C TRP A 38 17.09 16.03 -10.50
N ILE A 39 17.31 16.01 -9.17
CA ILE A 39 17.19 14.79 -8.35
C ILE A 39 15.77 14.25 -8.42
N GLY A 40 14.77 15.14 -8.27
CA GLY A 40 13.35 14.81 -8.38
C GLY A 40 13.01 14.10 -9.69
N ARG A 41 13.63 14.53 -10.81
CA ARG A 41 13.45 13.89 -12.12
C ARG A 41 13.87 12.42 -12.08
N TYR A 42 14.99 12.11 -11.43
CA TYR A 42 15.51 10.75 -11.35
C TYR A 42 14.85 9.89 -10.28
N LEU A 43 14.17 10.46 -9.26
CA LEU A 43 13.52 9.70 -8.19
C LEU A 43 12.46 8.69 -8.68
N GLY A 44 11.90 8.89 -9.88
CA GLY A 44 10.99 7.93 -10.50
C GLY A 44 11.62 6.53 -10.71
N ILE A 45 12.91 6.46 -11.02
CA ILE A 45 13.65 5.21 -11.25
C ILE A 45 13.78 4.39 -9.94
N PRO A 46 14.47 4.88 -8.89
CA PRO A 46 14.58 4.14 -7.64
C PRO A 46 13.20 3.92 -6.99
N GLY A 47 12.27 4.87 -7.10
CA GLY A 47 10.89 4.68 -6.62
C GLY A 47 10.19 3.50 -7.27
N THR A 48 10.31 3.38 -8.60
CA THR A 48 9.78 2.23 -9.37
C THR A 48 10.47 0.94 -8.94
N ILE A 49 11.79 0.93 -8.78
CA ILE A 49 12.54 -0.25 -8.32
C ILE A 49 12.02 -0.72 -6.96
N LEU A 50 11.84 0.19 -5.99
CA LEU A 50 11.30 -0.15 -4.67
C LEU A 50 9.89 -0.75 -4.76
N ILE A 51 9.01 -0.16 -5.58
CA ILE A 51 7.67 -0.70 -5.82
C ILE A 51 7.74 -2.10 -6.43
N LEU A 52 8.63 -2.34 -7.41
CA LEU A 52 8.83 -3.66 -8.01
C LEU A 52 9.35 -4.69 -6.99
N LEU A 53 10.34 -4.32 -6.18
CA LEU A 53 10.87 -5.18 -5.12
C LEU A 53 9.79 -5.52 -4.08
N SER A 54 8.82 -4.63 -3.83
CA SER A 54 7.73 -4.91 -2.92
C SER A 54 6.88 -6.13 -3.34
N PHE A 55 6.88 -6.53 -4.62
CA PHE A 55 6.14 -7.71 -5.09
C PHE A 55 6.71 -9.05 -4.61
N PHE A 56 7.90 -9.08 -4.00
CA PHE A 56 8.40 -10.30 -3.34
C PHE A 56 7.42 -10.85 -2.30
N TYR A 57 6.73 -10.00 -1.55
CA TYR A 57 5.66 -10.44 -0.66
C TYR A 57 4.53 -11.14 -1.41
N SER A 58 4.05 -10.54 -2.50
CA SER A 58 2.99 -11.10 -3.35
C SER A 58 3.39 -12.44 -3.94
N MET A 59 4.63 -12.57 -4.43
CA MET A 59 5.18 -13.83 -4.94
C MET A 59 5.23 -14.89 -3.84
N ARG A 60 5.67 -14.53 -2.63
CA ARG A 60 5.71 -15.46 -1.49
C ARG A 60 4.32 -15.93 -1.09
N LYS A 61 3.36 -15.02 -1.05
CA LYS A 61 1.95 -15.28 -0.71
C LYS A 61 1.29 -16.22 -1.73
N ARG A 62 1.65 -16.10 -3.01
CA ARG A 62 1.20 -16.98 -4.11
C ARG A 62 2.01 -18.27 -4.22
N LYS A 63 2.96 -18.51 -3.30
CA LYS A 63 3.86 -19.69 -3.29
C LYS A 63 4.76 -19.81 -4.54
N LEU A 64 4.99 -18.70 -5.26
CA LEU A 64 5.93 -18.67 -6.40
C LEU A 64 7.39 -18.70 -5.93
N ILE A 65 7.66 -18.16 -4.74
CA ILE A 65 8.94 -18.26 -4.05
C ILE A 65 8.74 -18.93 -2.68
N ARG A 66 9.77 -19.63 -2.18
CA ARG A 66 9.73 -20.36 -0.91
C ARG A 66 10.49 -19.66 0.23
N PHE A 67 11.41 -18.74 -0.09
CA PHE A 67 12.24 -18.05 0.89
C PHE A 67 11.52 -16.89 1.58
N GLY A 68 11.99 -16.54 2.77
CA GLY A 68 11.47 -15.41 3.56
C GLY A 68 10.22 -15.74 4.40
N ARG A 69 10.17 -15.14 5.59
CA ARG A 69 9.01 -15.24 6.50
C ARG A 69 7.89 -14.31 6.02
N PRO A 70 6.64 -14.78 5.87
CA PRO A 70 5.54 -13.96 5.33
C PRO A 70 5.30 -12.65 6.09
N LYS A 71 5.44 -12.65 7.42
CA LYS A 71 5.28 -11.45 8.25
C LYS A 71 6.35 -10.40 7.94
N THR A 72 7.61 -10.81 7.86
CA THR A 72 8.74 -9.91 7.54
C THR A 72 8.62 -9.36 6.13
N LEU A 73 8.26 -10.20 5.16
CA LEU A 73 8.05 -9.77 3.78
C LEU A 73 6.88 -8.80 3.65
N LEU A 74 5.83 -8.94 4.46
CA LEU A 74 4.74 -7.95 4.50
C LEU A 74 5.23 -6.60 5.03
N THR A 75 6.00 -6.58 6.12
CA THR A 75 6.58 -5.33 6.65
C THR A 75 7.52 -4.68 5.65
N LEU A 76 8.35 -5.48 4.96
CA LEU A 76 9.22 -4.99 3.91
C LEU A 76 8.41 -4.44 2.72
N HIS A 77 7.36 -5.14 2.29
CA HIS A 77 6.46 -4.67 1.24
C HIS A 77 5.84 -3.32 1.59
N GLU A 78 5.37 -3.14 2.82
CA GLU A 78 4.85 -1.86 3.30
C GLU A 78 5.93 -0.77 3.25
N ALA A 79 7.12 -1.02 3.82
CA ALA A 79 8.20 -0.04 3.82
C ALA A 79 8.65 0.37 2.40
N LEU A 80 8.83 -0.62 1.51
CA LEU A 80 9.23 -0.40 0.13
C LEU A 80 8.16 0.34 -0.67
N THR A 81 6.88 0.00 -0.48
CA THR A 81 5.78 0.70 -1.16
C THR A 81 5.60 2.13 -0.67
N TRP A 82 5.78 2.41 0.63
CA TRP A 82 5.74 3.77 1.16
C TRP A 82 6.89 4.62 0.64
N LEU A 83 8.12 4.12 0.74
CA LEU A 83 9.30 4.84 0.25
C LEU A 83 9.25 5.02 -1.27
N GLY A 84 8.87 3.97 -2.00
CA GLY A 84 8.70 4.02 -3.45
C GLY A 84 7.62 5.01 -3.88
N ALA A 85 6.46 5.00 -3.21
CA ALA A 85 5.38 5.96 -3.48
C ALA A 85 5.83 7.40 -3.21
N LEU A 86 6.54 7.67 -2.11
CA LEU A 86 7.08 8.99 -1.81
C LEU A 86 8.00 9.47 -2.94
N MET A 87 8.95 8.64 -3.37
CA MET A 87 9.89 8.98 -4.45
C MET A 87 9.17 9.24 -5.79
N VAL A 88 8.20 8.41 -6.14
CA VAL A 88 7.38 8.58 -7.36
C VAL A 88 6.50 9.82 -7.28
N MET A 89 5.93 10.13 -6.11
CA MET A 89 5.12 11.35 -5.93
C MET A 89 5.95 12.62 -6.06
N VAL A 90 7.19 12.64 -5.54
CA VAL A 90 8.11 13.77 -5.76
C VAL A 90 8.46 13.90 -7.24
N HIS A 91 8.75 12.77 -7.91
CA HIS A 91 8.97 12.75 -9.36
C HIS A 91 7.77 13.28 -10.17
N ALA A 92 6.54 12.99 -9.73
CA ALA A 92 5.32 13.40 -10.43
C ALA A 92 5.12 14.92 -10.47
N GLY A 93 5.69 15.68 -9.52
CA GLY A 93 5.65 17.14 -9.50
C GLY A 93 6.22 17.80 -10.76
N ILE A 94 7.03 17.07 -11.52
CA ILE A 94 7.72 17.56 -12.71
C ILE A 94 6.88 17.38 -14.00
N HIS A 95 5.89 16.48 -14.00
CA HIS A 95 5.14 16.09 -15.21
C HIS A 95 3.74 16.72 -15.29
N VAL A 96 3.64 18.03 -15.08
CA VAL A 96 2.36 18.74 -14.93
C VAL A 96 1.46 18.68 -16.17
N TYR A 97 2.02 18.58 -17.39
CA TYR A 97 1.27 18.71 -18.65
C TYR A 97 0.90 17.39 -19.34
N ALA A 98 1.22 16.24 -18.75
CA ALA A 98 1.01 14.94 -19.41
C ALA A 98 -0.04 14.08 -18.68
N ILE A 99 -1.14 13.74 -19.38
CA ILE A 99 -2.29 13.03 -18.82
C ILE A 99 -1.89 11.63 -18.32
N LEU A 100 -1.04 10.91 -19.05
CA LEU A 100 -0.65 9.54 -18.72
C LEU A 100 0.04 9.42 -17.34
N PRO A 101 1.09 10.21 -17.00
CA PRO A 101 1.65 10.23 -15.66
C PRO A 101 0.63 10.59 -14.57
N TRP A 102 -0.30 11.51 -14.83
CA TRP A 102 -1.38 11.84 -13.88
C TRP A 102 -2.31 10.66 -13.62
N LEU A 103 -2.69 9.92 -14.66
CA LEU A 103 -3.49 8.69 -14.51
C LEU A 103 -2.73 7.63 -13.71
N ALA A 104 -1.43 7.44 -13.99
CA ALA A 104 -0.58 6.51 -13.26
C ALA A 104 -0.44 6.91 -11.78
N LEU A 105 -0.26 8.21 -11.49
CA LEU A 105 -0.22 8.76 -10.13
C LEU A 105 -1.53 8.51 -9.40
N LEU A 106 -2.68 8.84 -10.01
CA LEU A 106 -3.99 8.62 -9.40
C LEU A 106 -4.22 7.13 -9.12
N ALA A 107 -3.91 6.26 -10.07
CA ALA A 107 -4.02 4.81 -9.88
C ALA A 107 -3.08 4.32 -8.76
N MET A 108 -1.87 4.88 -8.64
CA MET A 108 -0.95 4.57 -7.53
C MET A 108 -1.54 4.97 -6.19
N LEU A 109 -2.09 6.18 -6.06
CA LEU A 109 -2.70 6.69 -4.82
C LEU A 109 -3.89 5.83 -4.40
N VAL A 110 -4.76 5.47 -5.35
CA VAL A 110 -5.88 4.55 -5.11
C VAL A 110 -5.36 3.16 -4.71
N ASN A 111 -4.29 2.66 -5.34
CA ASN A 111 -3.68 1.39 -4.99
C ASN A 111 -3.09 1.38 -3.56
N VAL A 112 -2.38 2.43 -3.17
CA VAL A 112 -1.84 2.59 -1.80
C VAL A 112 -2.98 2.66 -0.78
N GLY A 113 -3.99 3.50 -1.02
CA GLY A 113 -5.16 3.61 -0.14
C GLY A 113 -5.93 2.28 -0.03
N SER A 114 -6.02 1.53 -1.13
CA SER A 114 -6.62 0.20 -1.15
C SER A 114 -5.77 -0.83 -0.35
N GLY A 115 -4.44 -0.80 -0.49
CA GLY A 115 -3.54 -1.68 0.26
C GLY A 115 -3.65 -1.47 1.78
N MET A 116 -3.65 -0.21 2.22
CA MET A 116 -3.84 0.16 3.62
C MET A 116 -5.22 -0.28 4.15
N THR A 117 -6.28 -0.15 3.35
CA THR A 117 -7.62 -0.64 3.72
C THR A 117 -7.59 -2.15 3.98
N GLY A 118 -6.87 -2.91 3.16
CA GLY A 118 -6.68 -4.36 3.35
C GLY A 118 -5.94 -4.70 4.64
N LYS A 119 -4.89 -3.94 4.99
CA LYS A 119 -4.18 -4.08 6.27
C LYS A 119 -5.11 -3.81 7.44
N TYR A 120 -5.86 -2.72 7.37
CA TYR A 120 -6.81 -2.34 8.39
C TYR A 120 -7.90 -3.41 8.60
N LEU A 121 -8.46 -3.98 7.54
CA LEU A 121 -9.45 -5.07 7.65
C LEU A 121 -8.86 -6.30 8.37
N LEU A 122 -7.60 -6.64 8.07
CA LEU A 122 -6.89 -7.74 8.71
C LEU A 122 -6.63 -7.47 10.21
N ASP A 123 -6.12 -6.28 10.55
CA ASP A 123 -5.77 -5.91 11.91
C ASP A 123 -7.03 -5.74 12.79
N ARG A 124 -8.10 -5.17 12.23
CA ARG A 124 -9.41 -5.09 12.89
C ARG A 124 -9.92 -6.49 13.23
N SER A 125 -9.87 -7.41 12.28
CA SER A 125 -10.33 -8.79 12.48
C SER A 125 -9.52 -9.49 13.57
N ARG A 126 -8.18 -9.33 13.56
CA ARG A 126 -7.28 -9.87 14.60
C ARG A 126 -7.54 -9.30 15.98
N ARG A 127 -7.80 -7.99 16.10
CA ARG A 127 -8.14 -7.35 17.37
C ARG A 127 -9.46 -7.85 17.93
N HIS A 128 -10.49 -7.95 17.09
CA HIS A 128 -11.80 -8.48 17.51
C HIS A 128 -11.67 -9.94 17.97
N LEU A 129 -10.83 -10.73 17.29
CA LEU A 129 -10.49 -12.10 17.71
C LEU A 129 -9.84 -12.12 19.10
N ALA A 130 -8.82 -11.28 19.32
CA ALA A 130 -8.10 -11.23 20.59
C ALA A 130 -8.99 -10.77 21.76
N GLU A 131 -9.76 -9.69 21.59
CA GLU A 131 -10.65 -9.13 22.61
C GLU A 131 -11.76 -10.14 23.02
N LYS A 132 -12.30 -10.88 22.04
CA LYS A 132 -13.29 -11.93 22.32
C LYS A 132 -12.65 -13.18 22.93
N LYS A 133 -11.46 -13.59 22.45
CA LYS A 133 -10.73 -14.72 23.02
C LYS A 133 -10.45 -14.50 24.51
N THR A 134 -10.02 -13.31 24.93
CA THR A 134 -9.80 -13.01 26.35
C THR A 134 -11.08 -13.02 27.18
N MET A 135 -12.22 -12.60 26.62
CA MET A 135 -13.52 -12.68 27.31
C MET A 135 -14.02 -14.13 27.45
N TYR A 136 -13.76 -14.99 26.46
CA TYR A 136 -14.22 -16.38 26.46
C TYR A 136 -13.26 -17.35 27.16
N GLU A 137 -11.95 -17.09 27.18
CA GLU A 137 -10.98 -17.81 28.01
C GLU A 137 -11.32 -17.69 29.50
N GLN A 138 -12.01 -16.62 29.89
CA GLN A 138 -12.58 -16.45 31.23
C GLN A 138 -13.88 -17.23 31.47
N ALA A 139 -14.49 -17.85 30.43
CA ALA A 139 -15.87 -18.36 30.44
C ALA A 139 -16.07 -19.83 29.99
N LEU A 140 -15.07 -20.72 30.15
CA LEU A 140 -15.06 -22.20 29.93
C LEU A 140 -14.57 -22.80 28.59
N SER A 141 -14.13 -24.06 28.71
CA SER A 141 -13.05 -24.77 28.00
C SER A 141 -13.47 -25.97 27.13
N GLY A 142 -14.50 -25.84 26.27
CA GLY A 142 -14.92 -26.93 25.36
C GLY A 142 -15.40 -26.48 23.97
N GLU A 143 -16.22 -25.43 23.90
CA GLU A 143 -16.75 -24.88 22.63
C GLU A 143 -15.77 -23.97 21.87
N ALA A 144 -14.52 -23.89 22.33
CA ALA A 144 -13.52 -22.94 21.82
C ALA A 144 -13.07 -23.26 20.39
N LEU A 145 -13.00 -24.55 20.01
CA LEU A 145 -12.41 -25.00 18.74
C LEU A 145 -13.32 -24.71 17.53
N GLU A 146 -14.61 -25.05 17.60
CA GLU A 146 -15.58 -24.76 16.51
C GLU A 146 -15.76 -23.24 16.30
N ARG A 147 -15.63 -22.46 17.37
CA ARG A 147 -15.74 -21.00 17.33
C ARG A 147 -14.51 -20.36 16.72
N GLU A 148 -13.31 -20.85 17.02
CA GLU A 148 -12.06 -20.39 16.39
C GLU A 148 -12.13 -20.61 14.86
N LEU A 149 -12.62 -21.79 14.42
CA LEU A 149 -12.88 -22.09 13.02
C LEU A 149 -13.91 -21.14 12.36
N PHE A 150 -15.01 -20.82 13.07
CA PHE A 150 -16.02 -19.88 12.56
C PHE A 150 -15.43 -18.48 12.32
N TRP A 151 -14.67 -17.93 13.25
CA TRP A 151 -14.14 -16.56 13.09
C TRP A 151 -12.98 -16.46 12.11
N ASP A 152 -12.17 -17.51 12.01
CA ASP A 152 -11.18 -17.64 10.94
C ASP A 152 -11.86 -17.63 9.57
N SER A 153 -13.01 -18.30 9.43
CA SER A 153 -13.77 -18.30 8.18
C SER A 153 -14.27 -16.90 7.80
N VAL A 154 -14.82 -16.13 8.75
CA VAL A 154 -15.32 -14.76 8.52
C VAL A 154 -14.18 -13.82 8.10
N THR A 155 -13.03 -13.89 8.79
CA THR A 155 -11.85 -13.08 8.46
C THR A 155 -11.32 -13.44 7.07
N VAL A 156 -11.24 -14.73 6.77
CA VAL A 156 -10.80 -15.24 5.46
C VAL A 156 -11.72 -14.74 4.36
N ASP A 157 -13.04 -14.72 4.58
CA ASP A 157 -14.02 -14.30 3.58
C ASP A 157 -14.03 -12.79 3.34
N ALA A 158 -13.91 -11.98 4.39
CA ALA A 158 -13.70 -10.53 4.25
C ALA A 158 -12.42 -10.24 3.43
N MET A 159 -11.33 -10.95 3.72
CA MET A 159 -10.08 -10.84 2.98
C MET A 159 -10.15 -11.39 1.55
N LYS A 160 -11.01 -12.38 1.26
CA LYS A 160 -11.27 -12.83 -0.13
C LYS A 160 -11.99 -11.74 -0.92
N LYS A 161 -13.07 -11.18 -0.37
CA LYS A 161 -13.83 -10.09 -1.01
C LYS A 161 -12.95 -8.87 -1.26
N TRP A 162 -12.15 -8.46 -0.27
CA TRP A 162 -11.23 -7.33 -0.44
C TRP A 162 -10.20 -7.57 -1.55
N ARG A 163 -9.63 -8.78 -1.61
CA ARG A 163 -8.67 -9.14 -2.66
C ARG A 163 -9.28 -9.07 -4.07
N ALA A 164 -10.55 -9.40 -4.23
CA ALA A 164 -11.26 -9.30 -5.52
C ALA A 164 -11.35 -7.86 -6.03
N VAL A 165 -11.32 -6.87 -5.13
CA VAL A 165 -11.32 -5.43 -5.47
C VAL A 165 -9.90 -4.88 -5.59
N HIS A 166 -9.02 -5.20 -4.63
CA HIS A 166 -7.65 -4.68 -4.60
C HIS A 166 -6.82 -5.13 -5.80
N PHE A 167 -6.95 -6.39 -6.22
CA PHE A 167 -6.13 -6.91 -7.32
C PHE A 167 -6.35 -6.21 -8.66
N PRO A 168 -7.60 -5.95 -9.13
CA PRO A 168 -7.85 -5.10 -10.29
C PRO A 168 -7.24 -3.70 -10.18
N ILE A 169 -7.29 -3.08 -9.00
CA ILE A 169 -6.69 -1.76 -8.76
C ILE A 169 -5.17 -1.82 -8.97
N THR A 170 -4.50 -2.82 -8.38
CA THR A 170 -3.05 -3.01 -8.58
C THR A 170 -2.71 -3.28 -10.04
N LEU A 171 -3.54 -4.04 -10.76
CA LEU A 171 -3.34 -4.30 -12.19
C LEU A 171 -3.47 -3.02 -13.01
N ALA A 172 -4.51 -2.22 -12.78
CA ALA A 172 -4.72 -0.94 -13.48
C ALA A 172 -3.53 0.01 -13.25
N PHE A 173 -3.08 0.14 -12.00
CA PHE A 173 -1.86 0.88 -11.67
C PHE A 173 -0.64 0.34 -12.42
N GLY A 174 -0.42 -0.98 -12.40
CA GLY A 174 0.70 -1.61 -13.09
C GLY A 174 0.70 -1.35 -14.59
N VAL A 175 -0.45 -1.45 -15.25
CA VAL A 175 -0.60 -1.15 -16.68
C VAL A 175 -0.26 0.31 -16.96
N LEU A 176 -0.88 1.25 -16.25
CA LEU A 176 -0.63 2.69 -16.44
C LEU A 176 0.84 3.06 -16.19
N ALA A 177 1.45 2.51 -15.14
CA ALA A 177 2.84 2.73 -14.82
C ALA A 177 3.77 2.16 -15.91
N LEU A 178 3.52 0.94 -16.40
CA LEU A 178 4.29 0.34 -17.48
C LEU A 178 4.13 1.12 -18.79
N THR A 179 2.92 1.54 -19.14
CA THR A 179 2.67 2.39 -20.31
C THR A 179 3.41 3.72 -20.18
N HIS A 180 3.42 4.32 -18.98
CA HIS A 180 4.19 5.53 -18.72
C HIS A 180 5.69 5.31 -18.91
N ILE A 181 6.27 4.29 -18.30
CA ILE A 181 7.69 3.94 -18.45
C ILE A 181 8.03 3.65 -19.92
N PHE A 182 7.20 2.89 -20.63
CA PHE A 182 7.43 2.57 -22.03
C PHE A 182 7.34 3.83 -22.92
N SER A 183 6.38 4.72 -22.66
CA SER A 183 6.27 6.00 -23.37
C SER A 183 7.51 6.87 -23.16
N ILE A 184 8.06 6.87 -21.95
CA ILE A 184 9.34 7.52 -21.65
C ILE A 184 10.39 6.89 -22.56
N PHE A 185 10.62 5.57 -22.55
CA PHE A 185 11.65 4.95 -23.41
C PHE A 185 11.49 5.23 -24.91
N LEU A 186 10.27 5.30 -25.43
CA LEU A 186 10.01 5.58 -26.85
C LEU A 186 10.24 7.04 -27.23
N PHE A 187 9.85 7.97 -26.37
CA PHE A 187 9.89 9.41 -26.65
C PHE A 187 11.01 10.13 -25.89
N TRP A 188 11.87 9.40 -25.19
CA TRP A 188 13.02 9.96 -24.49
C TRP A 188 14.02 10.44 -25.53
N GLN A 189 14.08 11.76 -25.70
CA GLN A 189 15.19 12.39 -26.38
C GLN A 189 16.39 12.24 -25.44
N TRP A 190 17.23 11.23 -25.70
CA TRP A 190 18.53 11.03 -25.04
C TRP A 190 19.51 12.14 -25.46
N GLN A 191 19.16 13.39 -25.15
CA GLN A 191 20.04 14.54 -25.22
C GLN A 191 20.60 14.84 -23.83
#